data_AF-A0A1E5JN24-F1
#
_entry.id   AF-A0A1E5JN24-F1
#
_cell.length_a   1.000
_cell.length_b   1.000
_cell.length_c   1.000
_cell.angle_alpha   90.00
_cell.angle_beta   90.00
_cell.angle_gamma   90.00
#
_symmetry.space_group_name_H-M   'P 1'
#
loop_
_entity.id
_entity.type
_entity.pdbx_description
1 polymer ?
#
loop_
_entity_poly.entity_id
_entity_poly.type
_entity_poly.pdbx_seq_one_letter_code
_entity_poly.pdbx_strand_id
1 'polypeptide(L)' 'MTTMPFEHASYRAQARRLRSLAIEALKHYPFIPHRIELVKYSANAIFRITDIQNKTLCIKS' A
#
# COMPACT_ATOMS: atom_id res chain seq x y z
N MET A 1 9.15 -20.59 -7.88
CA MET A 1 7.76 -20.21 -7.55
C MET A 1 7.21 -19.43 -8.74
N THR A 2 6.27 -19.99 -9.49
CA THR A 2 5.59 -19.27 -10.58
C THR A 2 4.75 -18.16 -9.96
N THR A 3 5.25 -16.93 -9.98
CA THR A 3 4.51 -15.76 -9.51
C THR A 3 3.35 -15.53 -10.46
N MET A 4 2.14 -15.88 -10.02
CA MET A 4 0.89 -15.53 -10.71
C MET A 4 0.92 -14.02 -11.05
N PRO A 5 0.66 -13.63 -12.32
CA PRO A 5 0.61 -12.23 -12.74
C PRO A 5 -0.31 -11.40 -11.86
N PHE A 6 -0.04 -10.10 -11.73
CA PHE A 6 -0.80 -9.22 -10.84
C PHE A 6 -2.28 -9.22 -11.23
N GLU A 7 -2.55 -9.13 -12.52
CA GLU A 7 -3.87 -9.07 -13.15
C GLU A 7 -4.69 -10.33 -12.87
N HIS A 8 -4.02 -11.48 -12.74
CA HIS A 8 -4.65 -12.78 -12.48
C HIS A 8 -4.78 -13.10 -10.98
N ALA A 9 -4.15 -12.32 -10.10
CA ALA A 9 -4.26 -12.52 -8.67
C ALA A 9 -5.65 -12.12 -8.18
N SER A 10 -6.16 -12.77 -7.13
CA SER A 10 -7.42 -12.35 -6.50
C SER A 10 -7.32 -10.93 -5.98
N TYR A 11 -8.46 -10.23 -5.85
CA TYR A 11 -8.54 -8.88 -5.28
C TYR A 11 -7.72 -8.74 -3.98
N ARG A 12 -7.87 -9.70 -3.05
CA ARG A 12 -7.15 -9.69 -1.78
C ARG A 12 -5.64 -9.85 -1.96
N ALA A 13 -5.20 -10.66 -2.92
CA ALA A 13 -3.79 -10.86 -3.23
C ALA A 13 -3.19 -9.62 -3.91
N GLN A 14 -3.90 -9.00 -4.84
CA GLN A 14 -3.49 -7.74 -5.48
C GLN A 14 -3.33 -6.62 -4.43
N ALA A 15 -4.34 -6.41 -3.58
CA ALA A 15 -4.31 -5.41 -2.52
C ALA A 15 -3.14 -5.64 -1.53
N ARG A 16 -2.80 -6.91 -1.23
CA ARG A 16 -1.62 -7.22 -0.40
C ARG A 16 -0.31 -6.86 -1.10
N ARG A 17 -0.18 -7.14 -2.40
CA ARG A 17 1.02 -6.78 -3.18
C ARG A 17 1.18 -5.26 -3.27
N LEU A 18 0.11 -4.51 -3.55
CA LEU A 18 0.15 -3.04 -3.56
C LEU A 18 0.47 -2.46 -2.19
N ARG A 19 -0.05 -3.06 -1.11
CA ARG A 19 0.32 -2.67 0.26
C ARG A 19 1.80 -2.90 0.53
N SER A 20 2.37 -4.03 0.11
CA SER A 20 3.81 -4.30 0.24
C SER A 20 4.64 -3.28 -0.53
N LEU A 21 4.22 -2.91 -1.75
CA LEU A 21 4.87 -1.87 -2.54
C LEU A 21 4.83 -0.50 -1.84
N ALA A 22 3.67 -0.13 -1.27
CA ALA A 22 3.53 1.11 -0.51
C ALA A 22 4.45 1.14 0.73
N ILE A 23 4.58 0.01 1.44
CA ILE A 23 5.51 -0.11 2.58
C ILE A 23 6.96 0.05 2.13
N GLU A 24 7.34 -0.54 0.98
CA GLU A 24 8.69 -0.40 0.46
C GLU A 24 9.00 1.04 0.07
N ALA A 25 8.06 1.72 -0.60
CA ALA A 25 8.19 3.13 -0.97
C ALA A 25 8.37 4.04 0.25
N LEU A 26 7.70 3.72 1.37
CA LEU A 26 7.81 4.49 2.62
C LEU A 26 9.21 4.44 3.24
N LYS A 27 10.00 3.39 3.00
CA LYS A 27 11.38 3.31 3.52
C LYS A 27 12.29 4.42 3.01
N HIS A 28 11.94 5.05 1.89
CA HIS A 28 12.69 6.16 1.31
C HIS A 28 12.34 7.53 1.92
N TYR A 29 11.36 7.59 2.81
CA TYR A 29 10.95 8.81 3.50
C TYR A 29 11.30 8.73 4.98
N PRO A 30 11.64 9.86 5.64
CA PRO A 30 11.86 9.93 7.09
C PRO A 30 10.51 9.86 7.83
N PHE A 31 9.74 8.80 7.58
CA PHE A 31 8.37 8.63 8.02
C PHE A 31 8.24 7.23 8.63
N ILE A 32 7.83 7.15 9.89
CA ILE A 32 7.67 5.87 10.62
C ILE A 32 6.18 5.51 10.62
N PRO A 33 5.71 4.64 9.70
CA PRO A 33 4.30 4.31 9.62
C PRO A 33 3.85 3.52 10.84
N HIS A 34 2.75 3.94 11.46
CA HIS A 34 2.08 3.19 12.53
C HIS A 34 0.79 2.51 12.04
N ARG A 35 0.06 3.15 11.12
CA ARG A 35 -1.20 2.63 10.56
C ARG A 35 -1.21 2.78 9.05
N ILE A 36 -1.66 1.73 8.35
CA ILE A 36 -1.79 1.70 6.89
C ILE A 36 -3.18 1.16 6.56
N GLU A 37 -3.98 1.97 5.87
CA GLU A 37 -5.36 1.66 5.53
C GLU A 37 -5.59 1.74 4.04
N LEU A 38 -6.27 0.75 3.48
CA LEU A 38 -6.76 0.85 2.10
C LEU A 38 -8.03 1.69 2.09
N VAL A 39 -7.97 2.89 1.51
CA VAL A 39 -9.10 3.83 1.44
C VAL A 39 -9.96 3.54 0.22
N LYS A 40 -9.32 3.26 -0.92
CA LYS A 40 -10.01 3.00 -2.19
C LYS A 40 -9.25 1.96 -2.98
N TYR A 41 -9.98 1.06 -3.61
CA TYR A 41 -9.45 0.12 -4.59
C TYR A 41 -10.38 0.08 -5.79
N SER A 42 -9.96 0.68 -6.90
CA SER A 42 -10.71 0.72 -8.16
C SER A 42 -9.72 0.65 -9.32
N ALA A 43 -9.66 1.64 -10.19
CA ALA A 43 -8.59 1.78 -11.19
C ALA A 43 -7.21 2.04 -10.55
N ASN A 44 -7.18 2.53 -9.31
CA ASN A 44 -5.97 2.73 -8.51
C ASN A 44 -6.24 2.25 -7.08
N ALA A 45 -5.18 1.91 -6.34
CA ALA A 45 -5.26 1.69 -4.91
C ALA A 45 -4.74 2.92 -4.16
N ILE A 46 -5.55 3.42 -3.23
CA ILE A 46 -5.20 4.55 -2.37
C ILE A 46 -5.01 4.02 -0.96
N PHE A 47 -3.79 4.22 -0.44
CA PHE A 47 -3.44 3.90 0.93
C PHE A 47 -3.30 5.17 1.74
N ARG A 48 -4.01 5.24 2.86
CA ARG A 48 -3.78 6.24 3.90
C ARG A 48 -2.77 5.67 4.88
N ILE A 49 -1.71 6.42 5.12
CA ILE A 49 -0.66 6.03 6.04
C ILE A 49 -0.56 7.12 7.11
N THR A 50 -0.63 6.71 8.37
CA THR A 50 -0.49 7.58 9.54
C THR A 50 0.80 7.21 10.27
N ASP A 51 1.65 8.19 10.58
CA ASP A 51 2.84 7.98 11.40
C ASP A 51 2.55 8.02 12.90
N ILE A 52 3.58 7.74 13.69
CA ILE A 52 3.58 7.87 15.15
C ILE A 52 3.36 9.31 15.64
N GLN A 53 3.59 10.33 14.80
CA GLN A 53 3.35 11.74 15.10
C GLN A 53 1.93 12.18 14.67
N ASN A 54 1.08 11.22 14.27
CA ASN A 54 -0.26 11.44 13.74
C ASN A 54 -0.32 12.26 12.43
N LYS A 55 0.81 12.41 11.72
CA LYS A 55 0.86 12.96 10.37
C LYS A 55 0.33 11.91 9.40
N THR A 56 -0.46 12.37 8.43
CA THR A 56 -1.13 11.49 7.48
C THR A 56 -0.66 11.80 6.05
N LEU A 57 -0.32 10.74 5.32
CA LEU A 57 0.06 10.76 3.91
C LEU A 57 -0.87 9.83 3.12
N CYS A 58 -1.08 10.17 1.85
CA CYS A 58 -1.82 9.33 0.92
C CYS A 58 -0.89 8.87 -0.21
N ILE A 59 -0.77 7.55 -0.38
CA ILE A 59 -0.07 6.96 -1.53
C ILE A 59 -1.11 6.42 -2.50
N LYS A 60 -0.95 6.78 -3.78
CA LYS A 60 -1.75 6.27 -4.89
C LYS A 60 -0.86 5.40 -5.77
N SER A 61 -1.20 4.12 -5.92
CA SER A 61 -0.57 3.19 -6.87
C SER A 61 -1.49 2.90 -8.03
#